data_AF-A0A2S9FFX3-F1
#
_entry.id   AF-A0A2S9FFX3-F1
#
_cell.length_a   1.000
_cell.length_b   1.000
_cell.length_c   1.000
_cell.angle_alpha   90.00
_cell.angle_beta   90.00
_cell.angle_gamma   90.00
#
_symmetry.space_group_name_H-M   'P 1'
#
loop_
_entity.id
_entity.type
_entity.pdbx_description
1 polymer ?
#
loop_
_entity_poly.entity_id
_entity_poly.type
_entity_poly.pdbx_seq_one_letter_code
_entity_poly.pdbx_strand_id
1 'polypeptide(L)'
;DFHLGQLGRRGPTAHWQLIDIDDVGIGDPVWDLARPAGFWAAGLIPDDDWAAFLDGYRCSGPALPTGDPWPILEPFARAAVVHAAASGLVHGDADDAQLALEEACERMR
;
A
#
# COMPACT_ATOMS: atom_id res chain seq x y z
N ASP A 1 -2.53 4.30 8.57
CA ASP A 1 -1.97 5.05 7.44
C ASP A 1 -0.66 4.44 6.91
N PHE A 2 -0.54 3.10 6.77
CA PHE A 2 0.79 2.53 6.49
C PHE A 2 1.32 2.89 5.08
N HIS A 3 2.56 3.39 4.99
CA HIS A 3 3.31 3.53 3.73
C HIS A 3 4.83 3.45 3.96
N LEU A 4 5.61 3.20 2.90
CA LEU A 4 7.07 3.02 2.99
C LEU A 4 7.83 4.25 3.54
N GLY A 5 7.24 5.44 3.47
CA GLY A 5 7.80 6.66 4.07
C GLY A 5 7.86 6.62 5.61
N GLN A 6 7.12 5.69 6.23
CA GLN A 6 7.10 5.47 7.68
C GLN A 6 8.11 4.39 8.12
N LEU A 7 8.93 3.85 7.20
CA LEU A 7 10.00 2.92 7.54
C LEU A 7 11.35 3.64 7.55
N GLY A 8 11.99 3.69 8.72
CA GLY A 8 13.31 4.29 8.90
C GLY A 8 14.31 3.32 9.54
N ARG A 9 15.61 3.58 9.38
CA ARG A 9 16.66 2.89 10.12
C ARG A 9 17.82 3.84 10.44
N ARG A 10 18.45 3.66 11.60
CA ARG A 10 19.53 4.53 12.08
C ARG A 10 20.87 4.36 11.35
N GLY A 11 20.97 3.35 10.49
CA GLY A 11 22.16 3.04 9.70
C GLY A 11 21.96 1.77 8.88
N PRO A 12 22.91 1.40 7.98
CA PRO A 12 22.73 0.30 7.04
C PRO A 12 22.51 -1.08 7.68
N THR A 13 23.04 -1.29 8.89
CA THR A 13 22.94 -2.56 9.64
C THR A 13 21.88 -2.53 10.73
N ALA A 14 21.27 -1.37 10.99
CA ALA A 14 20.23 -1.25 12.00
C ALA A 14 18.91 -1.87 11.50
N HIS A 15 18.11 -2.37 12.43
CA HIS A 15 16.75 -2.81 12.14
C HIS A 15 15.90 -1.66 11.60
N TRP A 16 14.95 -2.00 10.74
CA TRP A 16 13.87 -1.10 10.34
C TRP A 16 12.99 -0.79 11.54
N GLN A 17 12.57 0.46 11.64
CA GLN A 17 11.66 0.98 12.65
C GLN A 17 10.48 1.62 11.95
N LEU A 18 9.28 1.29 12.40
CA LEU A 18 8.08 2.01 12.04
C LEU A 18 8.04 3.32 12.83
N ILE A 19 7.85 4.43 12.14
CA ILE A 19 7.60 5.75 12.74
C ILE A 19 6.16 6.17 12.46
N ASP A 20 5.75 7.32 13.01
CA ASP A 20 4.44 7.91 12.71
C ASP A 20 3.27 6.98 13.10
N ILE A 21 3.25 6.61 14.39
CA ILE A 21 2.33 5.60 14.95
C ILE A 21 1.03 6.19 15.50
N ASP A 22 0.76 7.47 15.24
CA ASP A 22 -0.38 8.18 15.83
C ASP A 22 -1.74 7.65 15.32
N ASP A 23 -1.74 7.02 14.14
CA ASP A 23 -2.92 6.41 13.51
C ASP A 23 -3.02 4.89 13.72
N VAL A 24 -2.23 4.30 14.63
CA VAL A 24 -2.34 2.87 14.95
C VAL A 24 -3.63 2.59 15.72
N GLY A 25 -4.36 1.55 15.31
CA GLY A 25 -5.62 1.16 15.94
C GLY A 25 -5.97 -0.31 15.73
N ILE A 26 -7.13 -0.71 16.25
CA ILE A 26 -7.68 -2.05 16.05
C ILE A 26 -8.47 -2.06 14.74
N GLY A 27 -8.20 -3.04 13.88
CA GLY A 27 -8.91 -3.22 12.62
C GLY A 27 -8.58 -4.56 11.97
N ASP A 28 -9.17 -4.80 10.80
CA ASP A 28 -8.76 -5.91 9.94
C ASP A 28 -7.30 -5.68 9.48
N PRO A 29 -6.37 -6.61 9.73
CA PRO A 29 -4.96 -6.43 9.38
C PRO A 29 -4.71 -6.27 7.87
N VAL A 30 -5.69 -6.60 7.02
CA VAL A 30 -5.62 -6.35 5.57
C VAL A 30 -5.50 -4.87 5.26
N TRP A 31 -5.98 -3.97 6.13
CA TRP A 31 -5.84 -2.53 5.95
C TRP A 31 -4.38 -2.05 5.86
N ASP A 32 -3.45 -2.73 6.53
CA ASP A 32 -2.02 -2.41 6.43
C ASP A 32 -1.47 -2.66 5.02
N LEU A 33 -2.11 -3.53 4.25
CA LEU A 33 -1.70 -3.90 2.89
C LEU A 33 -2.48 -3.14 1.81
N ALA A 34 -3.49 -2.35 2.20
CA ALA A 34 -4.40 -1.67 1.27
C ALA A 34 -3.64 -0.75 0.30
N ARG A 35 -2.82 0.17 0.83
CA ARG A 35 -2.06 1.11 0.01
C ARG A 35 -1.02 0.44 -0.90
N PRO A 36 -0.10 -0.43 -0.42
CA PRO A 36 0.86 -1.07 -1.31
C PRO A 36 0.16 -1.96 -2.35
N ALA A 37 -0.91 -2.69 -2.00
CA ALA A 37 -1.68 -3.47 -2.98
C ALA A 37 -2.35 -2.57 -4.04
N GLY A 38 -2.92 -1.43 -3.60
CA GLY A 38 -3.54 -0.44 -4.49
C GLY A 38 -2.53 0.18 -5.46
N PHE A 39 -1.34 0.52 -4.97
CA PHE A 39 -0.30 1.15 -5.79
C PHE A 39 0.32 0.15 -6.77
N TRP A 40 0.49 -1.11 -6.37
CA TRP A 40 0.81 -2.19 -7.30
C TRP A 40 -0.26 -2.31 -8.40
N ALA A 41 -1.54 -2.37 -8.03
CA ALA A 41 -2.64 -2.45 -8.99
C ALA A 41 -2.79 -1.21 -9.90
N ALA A 42 -2.31 -0.05 -9.43
CA ALA A 42 -2.24 1.18 -10.22
C ALA A 42 -1.02 1.22 -11.16
N GLY A 43 -0.07 0.28 -11.05
CA GLY A 43 1.15 0.22 -11.86
C GLY A 43 2.33 1.02 -11.28
N LEU A 44 2.23 1.46 -10.02
CA LEU A 44 3.26 2.25 -9.33
C LEU A 44 4.33 1.41 -8.64
N ILE A 45 4.10 0.11 -8.50
CA ILE A 45 5.04 -0.84 -7.91
C ILE A 45 5.28 -1.96 -8.92
N PRO A 46 6.54 -2.28 -9.26
CA PRO A 46 6.87 -3.42 -10.13
C PRO A 46 6.38 -4.75 -9.54
N ASP A 47 6.02 -5.70 -10.42
CA ASP A 47 5.53 -7.02 -10.00
C ASP A 47 6.53 -7.78 -9.11
N ASP A 48 7.82 -7.72 -9.44
CA ASP A 48 8.88 -8.39 -8.66
C ASP A 48 9.01 -7.81 -7.25
N ASP A 49 8.89 -6.48 -7.12
CA ASP A 49 8.97 -5.79 -5.82
C ASP A 49 7.74 -6.11 -4.96
N TRP A 50 6.56 -6.16 -5.58
CA TRP A 50 5.32 -6.56 -4.91
C TRP A 50 5.36 -8.02 -4.45
N ALA A 51 5.84 -8.93 -5.31
CA ALA A 51 6.00 -10.34 -4.96
C ALA A 51 6.99 -10.52 -3.79
N ALA A 52 8.15 -9.86 -3.84
CA ALA A 52 9.14 -9.91 -2.78
C ALA A 52 8.59 -9.37 -1.44
N PHE A 53 7.81 -8.29 -1.47
CA PHE A 53 7.14 -7.76 -0.29
C PHE A 53 6.13 -8.76 0.29
N LEU A 54 5.26 -9.36 -0.54
CA LEU A 54 4.27 -10.34 -0.10
C LEU A 54 4.91 -11.59 0.50
N ASP A 55 5.99 -12.09 -0.10
CA ASP A 55 6.70 -13.27 0.41
C ASP A 55 7.34 -12.99 1.78
N GLY A 56 7.92 -11.81 1.96
CA GLY A 56 8.41 -11.34 3.26
C GLY A 56 7.27 -11.25 4.29
N TYR A 57 6.14 -10.65 3.92
CA TYR A 57 4.99 -10.50 4.80
C TYR A 57 4.41 -11.87 5.21
N ARG A 58 4.27 -12.83 4.30
CA ARG A 58 3.75 -14.18 4.60
C ARG A 58 4.57 -14.94 5.64
N CYS A 59 5.85 -14.60 5.84
CA CYS A 59 6.69 -15.27 6.81
C CYS A 59 6.28 -14.99 8.27
N SER A 60 5.61 -13.86 8.55
CA SER A 60 5.31 -13.43 9.92
C SER A 60 4.03 -12.60 10.09
N GLY A 61 3.37 -12.21 8.99
CA GLY A 61 2.23 -11.32 8.95
C GLY A 61 0.88 -12.04 8.98
N PRO A 62 -0.15 -11.48 9.63
CA PRO A 62 -1.43 -12.16 9.84
C PRO A 62 -2.49 -11.93 8.75
N ALA A 63 -2.33 -10.92 7.88
CA ALA A 63 -3.42 -10.48 7.00
C ALA A 63 -3.70 -11.39 5.80
N LEU A 64 -2.74 -12.22 5.39
CA LEU A 64 -2.82 -12.91 4.11
C LEU A 64 -3.33 -14.36 4.25
N PRO A 65 -4.20 -14.80 3.34
CA PRO A 65 -4.61 -16.20 3.27
C PRO A 65 -3.46 -17.06 2.71
N THR A 66 -3.61 -18.37 2.84
CA THR A 66 -2.82 -19.30 2.03
C THR A 66 -3.28 -19.22 0.57
N GLY A 67 -2.34 -19.03 -0.36
CA GLY A 67 -2.63 -18.92 -1.79
C GLY A 67 -2.74 -17.48 -2.29
N ASP A 68 -3.62 -17.26 -3.28
CA ASP A 68 -3.84 -15.96 -3.92
C ASP A 68 -4.48 -14.98 -2.93
N PRO A 69 -3.79 -13.88 -2.56
CA PRO A 69 -4.31 -12.91 -1.63
C PRO A 69 -5.25 -11.89 -2.30
N TRP A 70 -5.25 -11.80 -3.62
CA TRP A 70 -5.92 -10.73 -4.35
C TRP A 70 -7.41 -10.60 -4.04
N PRO A 71 -8.21 -11.68 -3.95
CA PRO A 71 -9.64 -11.56 -3.63
C PRO A 71 -9.93 -10.87 -2.29
N ILE A 72 -9.00 -10.94 -1.32
CA ILE A 72 -9.12 -10.26 -0.03
C ILE A 72 -8.56 -8.85 -0.10
N LEU A 73 -7.46 -8.63 -0.83
CA LEU A 73 -6.81 -7.32 -0.95
C LEU A 73 -7.59 -6.33 -1.82
N GLU A 74 -8.22 -6.80 -2.89
CA GLU A 74 -8.83 -5.97 -3.95
C GLU A 74 -9.75 -4.85 -3.41
N PRO A 75 -10.73 -5.11 -2.52
CA PRO A 75 -11.62 -4.04 -2.06
C PRO A 75 -10.89 -2.96 -1.24
N PHE A 76 -9.86 -3.35 -0.48
CA PHE A 76 -9.06 -2.43 0.32
C PHE A 76 -8.08 -1.64 -0.55
N ALA A 77 -7.48 -2.32 -1.54
CA ALA A 77 -6.61 -1.73 -2.55
C ALA A 77 -7.34 -0.64 -3.32
N ARG A 78 -8.56 -0.93 -3.77
CA ARG A 78 -9.45 0.03 -4.44
C ARG A 78 -9.76 1.24 -3.56
N ALA A 79 -10.13 1.01 -2.29
CA ALA A 79 -10.39 2.10 -1.35
C ALA A 79 -9.16 2.99 -1.15
N ALA A 80 -7.96 2.41 -1.05
CA ALA A 80 -6.72 3.15 -0.90
C ALA A 80 -6.37 3.97 -2.14
N VAL A 81 -6.60 3.45 -3.35
CA VAL A 81 -6.38 4.20 -4.61
C VAL A 81 -7.32 5.39 -4.71
N VAL A 82 -8.62 5.20 -4.45
CA VAL A 82 -9.61 6.29 -4.47
C VAL A 82 -9.24 7.38 -3.45
N HIS A 83 -8.89 6.97 -2.23
CA HIS A 83 -8.46 7.92 -1.20
C HIS A 83 -7.21 8.70 -1.63
N ALA A 84 -6.17 8.01 -2.13
CA ALA A 84 -4.93 8.64 -2.56
C ALA A 84 -5.15 9.63 -3.72
N ALA A 85 -5.92 9.23 -4.74
CA ALA A 85 -6.26 10.11 -5.87
C ALA A 85 -7.02 11.36 -5.39
N ALA A 86 -8.02 11.19 -4.52
CA ALA A 86 -8.79 12.31 -3.97
C ALA A 86 -7.92 13.23 -3.11
N SER A 87 -7.02 12.67 -2.29
CA SER A 87 -6.06 13.44 -1.51
C SER A 87 -5.12 14.25 -2.42
N GLY A 88 -4.54 13.65 -3.45
CA GLY A 88 -3.63 14.36 -4.37
C GLY A 88 -4.32 15.52 -5.09
N LEU A 89 -5.58 15.32 -5.53
CA LEU A 89 -6.40 16.39 -6.12
C LEU A 89 -6.61 17.58 -5.17
N VAL A 90 -6.84 17.31 -3.87
CA VAL A 90 -7.00 18.36 -2.85
C VAL A 90 -5.69 19.12 -2.62
N HIS A 91 -4.55 18.44 -2.69
CA HIS A 91 -3.23 19.05 -2.51
C HIS A 91 -2.71 19.74 -3.78
N GLY A 92 -3.35 19.53 -4.93
CA GLY A 92 -2.93 20.07 -6.22
C GLY A 92 -1.75 19.33 -6.84
N ASP A 93 -1.59 18.06 -6.50
CA ASP A 93 -0.57 17.19 -7.09
C ASP A 93 -0.90 16.94 -8.57
N ALA A 94 0.14 16.86 -9.40
CA ALA A 94 0.00 16.72 -10.86
C ALA A 94 1.15 15.91 -11.47
N ASP A 95 1.81 15.07 -10.66
CA ASP A 95 2.89 14.21 -11.13
C ASP A 95 2.36 12.90 -11.77
N ASP A 96 3.28 12.13 -12.36
CA ASP A 96 2.94 10.87 -13.03
C ASP A 96 2.29 9.86 -12.07
N ALA A 97 2.61 9.91 -10.78
CA ALA A 97 2.01 9.01 -9.80
C ALA A 97 0.55 9.37 -9.54
N GLN A 98 0.24 10.66 -9.42
CA GLN A 98 -1.12 11.15 -9.30
C GLN A 98 -1.95 10.80 -10.55
N LEU A 99 -1.40 11.00 -11.75
CA LEU A 99 -2.06 10.63 -13.00
C LEU A 99 -2.38 9.12 -13.05
N ALA A 100 -1.43 8.26 -12.64
CA ALA A 100 -1.65 6.82 -12.61
C ALA A 100 -2.76 6.41 -11.62
N LEU A 101 -2.89 7.10 -10.48
CA LEU A 101 -3.96 6.86 -9.50
C LEU A 101 -5.33 7.27 -10.05
N GLU A 102 -5.42 8.41 -10.75
CA GLU A 102 -6.64 8.84 -11.43
C GLU A 102 -7.06 7.87 -12.53
N GLU A 103 -6.11 7.45 -13.38
CA GLU A 103 -6.37 6.44 -14.41
C GLU A 103 -6.79 5.09 -13.81
N ALA A 104 -6.21 4.70 -12.68
CA ALA A 104 -6.62 3.50 -11.95
C ALA A 104 -8.06 3.62 -11.43
N CYS A 105 -8.46 4.78 -10.90
CA CYS A 105 -9.83 5.03 -10.47
C CYS A 105 -10.82 4.88 -11.65
N GLU A 106 -10.49 5.39 -12.83
CA GLU A 106 -11.35 5.25 -14.02
C GLU A 106 -11.46 3.80 -14.50
N ARG A 107 -10.39 3.00 -14.43
CA ARG A 107 -10.44 1.55 -14.74
C ARG A 107 -11.27 0.75 -13.74
N MET A 108 -11.39 1.25 -12.51
CA MET A 108 -12.11 0.61 -11.41
C MET A 108 -13.61 0.90 -11.42
N ARG A 109 -14.09 1.85 -12.23
CA ARG A 109 -15.50 2.24 -12.28
C ARG A 109 -16.41 1.17 -12.88
#